data_AF-A0A3D2IY64-F1
#
_entry.id   AF-A0A3D2IY64-F1
#
_cell.length_a   1.000
_cell.length_b   1.000
_cell.length_c   1.000
_cell.angle_alpha   90.00
_cell.angle_beta   90.00
_cell.angle_gamma   90.00
#
_symmetry.space_group_name_H-M   'P 1'
#
loop_
_entity.id
_entity.type
_entity.pdbx_description
1 polymer ?
#
loop_
_entity_poly.entity_id
_entity_poly.type
_entity_poly.pdbx_seq_one_letter_code
_entity_poly.pdbx_strand_id
1 'polypeptide(L)'
;MHTPAIFAEENLENIIGFIAANPLATLVAQTKDGIEACHIPLFWHNDNFMPDASVDSDINSNAQHGYLYGHFSRKNPIYQNTLPDTAWLIIFQDSGHYISPNWYPSKAKTHKEVPTWNYQSVHIQSKIELLEDADTLRR
;
A
#
# COMPACT_ATOMS: atom_id res chain seq x y z
N MET A 1 7.37 5.06 -8.09
CA MET A 1 6.88 6.43 -8.37
C MET A 1 8.05 7.39 -8.21
N HIS A 2 8.14 8.46 -9.00
CA HIS A 2 9.09 9.53 -8.69
C HIS A 2 8.49 10.40 -7.57
N THR A 3 9.09 10.36 -6.39
CA THR A 3 8.66 11.17 -5.23
C THR A 3 9.78 12.15 -4.90
N PRO A 4 9.62 13.45 -5.21
CA PRO A 4 10.59 14.45 -4.80
C PRO A 4 10.76 14.42 -3.27
N ALA A 5 11.99 14.59 -2.78
CA ALA A 5 12.31 14.43 -1.35
C ALA A 5 11.46 15.31 -0.42
N ILE A 6 11.09 16.52 -0.87
CA ILE A 6 10.23 17.45 -0.10
C ILE A 6 8.79 16.93 0.10
N PHE A 7 8.36 15.96 -0.70
CA PHE A 7 7.02 15.34 -0.61
C PHE A 7 7.09 13.89 -0.13
N ALA A 8 8.29 13.37 0.16
CA ALA A 8 8.44 12.04 0.73
C ALA A 8 8.08 12.10 2.23
N GLU A 9 7.17 11.22 2.64
CA GLU A 9 6.93 10.94 4.05
C GLU A 9 7.72 9.68 4.43
N GLU A 10 8.57 9.80 5.44
CA GLU A 10 9.44 8.71 5.92
C GLU A 10 9.09 8.31 7.36
N ASN A 11 8.22 9.06 8.04
CA ASN A 11 7.75 8.73 9.37
C ASN A 11 6.72 7.59 9.29
N LEU A 12 7.11 6.42 9.80
CA LEU A 12 6.27 5.21 9.78
C LEU A 12 4.94 5.39 10.53
N GLU A 13 4.90 6.14 11.63
CA GLU A 13 3.64 6.40 12.37
C GLU A 13 2.64 7.19 11.52
N ASN A 14 3.12 8.19 10.78
CA ASN A 14 2.29 8.95 9.84
C ASN A 14 1.77 8.05 8.71
N ILE A 15 2.62 7.17 8.17
CA ILE A 15 2.26 6.22 7.12
C ILE A 15 1.19 5.24 7.63
N ILE A 16 1.37 4.67 8.82
CA ILE A 16 0.41 3.76 9.45
C ILE A 16 -0.92 4.49 9.71
N GLY A 17 -0.86 5.73 10.23
CA GLY A 17 -2.03 6.57 10.44
C GLY A 17 -2.80 6.85 9.15
N PHE A 18 -2.07 7.10 8.05
CA PHE A 18 -2.67 7.30 6.73
C PHE A 18 -3.35 6.03 6.21
N ILE A 19 -2.72 4.87 6.35
CA ILE A 19 -3.30 3.57 5.99
C ILE A 19 -4.59 3.32 6.78
N ALA A 20 -4.58 3.56 8.09
CA ALA A 20 -5.76 3.39 8.94
C ALA A 20 -6.92 4.32 8.54
N ALA A 21 -6.63 5.54 8.09
CA ALA A 21 -7.63 6.49 7.61
C ALA A 21 -8.17 6.14 6.21
N ASN A 22 -7.41 5.40 5.40
CA ASN A 22 -7.73 5.07 4.00
C ASN A 22 -7.59 3.55 3.73
N PRO A 23 -8.33 2.67 4.43
CA PRO A 23 -8.01 1.25 4.50
C PRO A 23 -8.31 0.45 3.23
N LEU A 24 -9.08 1.00 2.28
CA LEU A 24 -9.40 0.31 1.03
C LEU A 24 -8.22 0.40 0.06
N ALA A 25 -7.33 -0.57 0.13
CA ALA A 25 -6.16 -0.65 -0.73
C ALA A 25 -6.51 -1.09 -2.15
N THR A 26 -5.73 -0.64 -3.12
CA THR A 26 -5.66 -1.25 -4.45
C THR A 26 -4.44 -2.16 -4.50
N LEU A 27 -4.68 -3.46 -4.65
CA LEU A 27 -3.64 -4.45 -4.85
C LEU A 27 -3.44 -4.66 -6.35
N VAL A 28 -2.19 -4.66 -6.78
CA VAL A 28 -1.80 -4.88 -8.17
C VAL A 28 -0.82 -6.05 -8.20
N ALA A 29 -1.16 -7.07 -8.99
CA ALA A 29 -0.38 -8.29 -9.12
C ALA A 29 -0.06 -8.59 -10.59
N GLN A 30 1.08 -9.24 -10.81
CA GLN A 30 1.39 -9.82 -12.10
C GLN A 30 0.83 -11.24 -12.18
N THR A 31 0.01 -11.47 -13.20
CA THR A 31 -0.58 -12.76 -13.50
C THR A 31 -0.04 -13.29 -14.82
N LYS A 32 -0.33 -14.56 -15.13
CA LYS A 32 -0.02 -15.17 -16.43
C LYS A 32 -0.71 -14.46 -17.62
N ASP A 33 -1.84 -13.81 -17.36
CA ASP A 33 -2.69 -13.18 -18.39
C ASP A 33 -2.46 -11.65 -18.48
N GLY A 34 -1.53 -11.11 -17.67
CA GLY A 34 -1.22 -9.69 -17.60
C GLY A 34 -1.25 -9.13 -16.19
N ILE A 35 -1.45 -7.82 -16.06
CA ILE A 35 -1.59 -7.16 -14.76
C ILE A 35 -3.06 -7.22 -14.32
N GLU A 36 -3.30 -7.64 -13.09
CA GLU A 36 -4.63 -7.61 -12.47
C GLU A 36 -4.61 -6.70 -11.25
N ALA A 37 -5.75 -6.05 -10.98
CA ALA A 37 -5.93 -5.22 -9.81
C ALA A 37 -7.24 -5.54 -9.10
N CYS A 38 -7.24 -5.50 -7.78
CA CYS A 38 -8.44 -5.61 -6.96
C CYS A 38 -8.40 -4.67 -5.76
N HIS A 39 -9.58 -4.32 -5.24
CA HIS A 39 -9.70 -3.47 -4.06
C HIS A 39 -10.01 -4.31 -2.83
N ILE A 40 -9.14 -4.27 -1.82
CA ILE A 40 -9.27 -5.06 -0.60
C ILE A 40 -9.00 -4.16 0.60
N PRO A 41 -9.89 -4.14 1.61
CA PRO A 41 -9.59 -3.53 2.90
C PRO A 41 -8.38 -4.21 3.55
N LEU A 42 -7.33 -3.44 3.81
CA LEU A 42 -6.14 -3.89 4.53
C LEU A 42 -5.94 -3.06 5.79
N PHE A 43 -5.47 -3.70 6.85
CA PHE A 43 -5.19 -3.09 8.14
C PHE A 43 -3.76 -3.38 8.55
N TRP A 44 -3.08 -2.36 9.06
CA TRP A 44 -1.77 -2.54 9.66
C TRP A 44 -1.90 -3.24 11.01
N HIS A 45 -1.09 -4.26 11.23
CA HIS A 45 -0.99 -4.96 12.50
C HIS A 45 0.48 -4.95 12.95
N ASN A 46 0.70 -4.45 14.17
CA ASN A 46 2.01 -4.43 14.78
C ASN A 46 2.27 -5.80 15.38
N ASP A 47 3.14 -6.59 14.77
CA ASP A 47 3.59 -7.83 15.36
C ASP A 47 4.89 -7.56 16.13
N ASN A 48 4.77 -7.28 17.43
CA ASN A 48 5.92 -7.25 18.33
C ASN A 48 6.38 -8.67 18.70
N PHE A 49 5.70 -9.72 18.20
CA PHE A 49 6.12 -11.11 18.36
C PHE A 49 6.87 -11.54 17.12
N MET A 50 8.19 -11.74 17.25
CA MET A 50 8.92 -12.51 16.24
C MET A 50 8.31 -13.91 16.19
N PRO A 51 7.90 -14.42 15.00
CA PRO A 51 7.66 -15.84 14.87
C PRO A 51 8.98 -16.57 15.18
N ASP A 52 8.86 -17.75 15.78
CA ASP A 52 9.99 -18.60 16.20
C ASP A 52 11.14 -18.54 15.18
N ALA A 53 12.36 -18.28 15.67
CA ALA A 53 13.59 -18.08 14.89
C ALA A 53 14.02 -19.33 14.08
N SER A 54 13.15 -20.33 13.97
CA SER A 54 13.29 -21.56 13.20
C SER A 54 12.72 -21.46 11.78
N VAL A 55 12.00 -20.38 11.44
CA VAL A 55 11.55 -20.09 10.06
C VAL A 55 12.57 -19.20 9.36
N ASP A 56 12.99 -19.61 8.15
CA ASP A 56 14.08 -19.06 7.33
C ASP A 56 14.48 -17.61 7.64
N SER A 57 15.75 -17.42 7.98
CA SER A 57 16.37 -16.16 8.40
C SER A 57 16.24 -15.00 7.42
N ASP A 58 15.81 -15.26 6.19
CA ASP A 58 15.63 -14.24 5.15
C ASP A 58 14.27 -13.51 5.26
N ILE A 59 13.26 -14.10 5.91
CA ILE A 59 11.93 -13.47 6.09
C ILE A 59 11.92 -12.52 7.30
N ASN A 60 12.67 -12.85 8.35
CA ASN A 60 12.62 -12.18 9.65
C ASN A 60 13.28 -10.78 9.69
N SER A 61 14.02 -10.37 8.66
CA SER A 61 14.60 -9.01 8.60
C SER A 61 13.59 -7.94 8.17
N ASN A 62 12.51 -8.32 7.46
CA ASN A 62 11.48 -7.40 6.98
C ASN A 62 10.27 -7.25 7.92
N ALA A 63 10.10 -8.18 8.87
CA ALA A 63 9.04 -8.14 9.88
C ALA A 63 9.25 -7.06 10.96
N GLN A 64 10.33 -6.27 10.89
CA GLN A 64 10.68 -5.27 11.90
C GLN A 64 9.61 -4.18 12.11
N HIS A 65 8.72 -3.98 11.13
CA HIS A 65 7.75 -2.88 11.14
C HIS A 65 6.28 -3.31 11.32
N GLY A 66 5.94 -4.57 11.04
CA GLY A 66 4.56 -5.11 11.10
C GLY A 66 4.08 -5.72 9.78
N TYR A 67 2.78 -6.03 9.72
CA TYR A 67 2.15 -6.70 8.58
C TYR A 67 0.84 -6.01 8.17
N LEU A 68 0.45 -6.21 6.91
CA LEU A 68 -0.86 -5.82 6.40
C LEU A 68 -1.78 -7.04 6.32
N TYR A 69 -2.88 -7.00 7.06
CA TYR A 69 -3.89 -8.06 7.07
C TYR A 69 -5.15 -7.63 6.33
N GLY A 70 -5.74 -8.59 5.61
CA GLY A 70 -7.05 -8.44 5.01
C GLY A 70 -7.60 -9.80 4.61
N HIS A 71 -8.75 -9.79 3.95
CA HIS A 71 -9.37 -11.01 3.46
C HIS A 71 -10.00 -10.79 2.10
N PHE A 72 -10.06 -11.85 1.31
CA PHE A 72 -10.76 -11.87 0.05
C PHE A 72 -11.32 -13.26 -0.23
N SER A 73 -12.29 -13.35 -1.13
CA SER A 73 -12.88 -14.63 -1.52
C SER A 73 -11.86 -15.50 -2.25
N ARG A 74 -11.79 -16.80 -1.94
CA ARG A 74 -10.99 -17.79 -2.70
C ARG A 74 -11.32 -17.83 -4.21
N LYS A 75 -12.51 -17.35 -4.59
CA LYS A 75 -12.93 -17.22 -6.00
C LYS A 75 -12.41 -15.95 -6.68
N ASN A 76 -11.71 -15.07 -5.97
CA ASN A 76 -11.13 -13.86 -6.54
C ASN A 76 -10.02 -14.26 -7.54
N PRO A 77 -10.14 -13.92 -8.83
CA PRO A 77 -9.22 -14.37 -9.87
C PRO A 77 -7.76 -13.95 -9.62
N ILE A 78 -7.55 -12.81 -8.97
CA ILE A 78 -6.21 -12.30 -8.66
C ILE A 78 -5.37 -13.33 -7.89
N TYR A 79 -5.97 -14.09 -6.98
CA TYR A 79 -5.23 -15.13 -6.26
C TYR A 79 -4.92 -16.35 -7.14
N GLN A 80 -5.88 -16.79 -7.95
CA GLN A 80 -5.74 -18.00 -8.75
C GLN A 80 -4.70 -17.85 -9.87
N ASN A 81 -4.51 -16.62 -10.34
CA ASN A 81 -3.72 -16.34 -11.53
C ASN A 81 -2.39 -15.64 -11.25
N THR A 82 -2.14 -15.19 -10.02
CA THR A 82 -0.87 -14.54 -9.66
C THR A 82 0.30 -15.50 -9.81
N LEU A 83 1.39 -15.00 -10.39
CA LEU A 83 2.62 -15.76 -10.54
C LEU A 83 3.28 -15.97 -9.17
N PRO A 84 3.72 -17.21 -8.85
CA PRO A 84 4.48 -17.49 -7.64
C PRO A 84 5.68 -16.55 -7.49
N ASP A 85 6.02 -16.20 -6.25
CA ASP A 85 7.18 -15.38 -5.89
C ASP A 85 7.25 -13.96 -6.49
N THR A 86 6.16 -13.46 -7.07
CA THR A 86 6.10 -12.07 -7.54
C THR A 86 5.74 -11.11 -6.43
N ALA A 87 6.39 -9.95 -6.42
CA ALA A 87 6.04 -8.84 -5.54
C ALA A 87 4.75 -8.19 -6.02
N TRP A 88 3.86 -7.93 -5.07
CA TRP A 88 2.63 -7.17 -5.26
C TRP A 88 2.90 -5.70 -4.97
N LEU A 89 2.19 -4.82 -5.68
CA LEU A 89 2.11 -3.40 -5.34
C LEU A 89 0.78 -3.15 -4.63
N ILE A 90 0.87 -2.64 -3.40
CA ILE A 90 -0.27 -2.27 -2.57
C ILE A 90 -0.31 -0.75 -2.49
N ILE A 91 -1.44 -0.16 -2.87
CA ILE A 91 -1.61 1.30 -2.94
C ILE A 91 -2.74 1.70 -2.01
N PHE A 92 -2.43 2.58 -1.06
CA PHE A 92 -3.41 3.33 -0.28
C PHE A 92 -3.41 4.76 -0.81
N GLN A 93 -4.58 5.35 -1.00
CA GLN A 93 -4.69 6.69 -1.56
C GLN A 93 -5.89 7.41 -0.95
N ASP A 94 -5.73 8.72 -0.73
CA ASP A 94 -6.85 9.60 -0.45
C ASP A 94 -7.54 10.05 -1.76
N SER A 95 -8.64 10.78 -1.62
CA SER A 95 -9.33 11.38 -2.76
C SER A 95 -8.56 12.57 -3.36
N GLY A 96 -7.68 13.21 -2.57
CA GLY A 96 -7.04 14.46 -2.92
C GLY A 96 -8.03 15.58 -3.28
N HIS A 97 -7.54 16.61 -3.93
CA HIS A 97 -8.35 17.71 -4.45
C HIS A 97 -7.64 18.50 -5.53
N TYR A 98 -8.44 19.12 -6.42
CA TYR A 98 -7.93 20.04 -7.42
C TYR A 98 -7.38 21.32 -6.79
N ILE A 99 -6.21 21.76 -7.25
CA ILE A 99 -5.65 23.08 -6.94
C ILE A 99 -5.71 23.95 -8.17
N SER A 100 -6.52 25.01 -8.08
CA SER A 100 -6.60 26.00 -9.16
C SER A 100 -5.40 26.96 -9.11
N PRO A 101 -4.71 27.20 -10.24
CA PRO A 101 -3.62 28.16 -10.27
C PRO A 101 -4.11 29.59 -10.00
N ASN A 102 -5.41 29.87 -10.19
CA ASN A 102 -6.00 31.18 -9.93
C ASN A 102 -6.09 31.51 -8.44
N TRP A 103 -5.91 30.54 -7.54
CA TRP A 103 -5.85 30.80 -6.10
C TRP A 103 -4.54 31.48 -5.67
N TYR A 104 -3.50 31.44 -6.51
CA TYR A 104 -2.23 32.09 -6.24
C TYR A 104 -2.22 33.52 -6.81
N PRO A 105 -1.98 34.55 -5.98
CA PRO A 105 -1.81 35.93 -6.48
C PRO A 105 -0.67 36.08 -7.49
N SER A 106 0.33 35.19 -7.45
CA SER A 106 1.45 35.15 -8.41
C SER A 106 0.99 34.82 -9.83
N LYS A 107 -0.11 34.08 -10.01
CA LYS A 107 -0.56 33.61 -11.34
C LYS A 107 -0.84 34.77 -12.30
N ALA A 108 -1.45 35.85 -11.81
CA ALA A 108 -1.72 37.04 -12.61
C ALA A 108 -0.45 37.83 -12.98
N LYS A 109 0.68 37.58 -12.31
CA LYS A 109 1.96 38.28 -12.52
C LYS A 109 2.95 37.47 -13.36
N THR A 110 3.12 36.20 -13.02
CA THR A 110 4.16 35.35 -13.62
C THR A 110 3.61 34.39 -14.67
N HIS A 111 2.31 34.09 -14.62
CA HIS A 111 1.64 33.05 -15.41
C HIS A 111 2.23 31.63 -15.26
N LYS A 112 3.19 31.41 -14.35
CA LYS A 112 3.94 30.15 -14.20
C LYS A 112 3.21 29.05 -13.44
N GLU A 113 2.26 29.38 -12.56
CA GLU A 113 1.54 28.35 -11.79
C GLU A 113 0.60 27.55 -12.70
N VAL A 114 0.61 26.22 -12.60
CA VAL A 114 -0.22 25.33 -13.43
C VAL A 114 -1.27 24.62 -12.57
N PRO A 115 -2.39 24.17 -13.17
CA PRO A 115 -3.30 23.25 -12.51
C PRO A 115 -2.59 22.02 -11.97
N THR A 116 -2.95 21.61 -10.76
CA THR A 116 -2.45 20.36 -10.18
C THR A 116 -3.52 19.68 -9.33
N TRP A 117 -3.27 18.43 -8.97
CA TRP A 117 -4.06 17.68 -7.99
C TRP A 117 -3.18 17.45 -6.77
N ASN A 118 -3.64 17.89 -5.59
CA ASN A 118 -2.94 17.64 -4.34
C ASN A 118 -3.52 16.35 -3.73
N TYR A 119 -2.66 15.38 -3.43
CA TYR A 119 -3.06 14.06 -2.94
C TYR A 119 -1.96 13.46 -2.08
N GLN A 120 -2.35 12.44 -1.32
CA GLN A 120 -1.43 11.58 -0.58
C GLN A 120 -1.60 10.14 -1.01
N SER A 121 -0.50 9.40 -1.09
CA SER A 121 -0.53 7.97 -1.39
C SER A 121 0.63 7.24 -0.72
N VAL A 122 0.36 6.02 -0.29
CA VAL A 122 1.35 5.08 0.23
C VAL A 122 1.42 3.89 -0.70
N HIS A 123 2.62 3.61 -1.22
CA HIS A 123 2.91 2.46 -2.07
C HIS A 123 3.79 1.48 -1.29
N ILE A 124 3.33 0.25 -1.13
CA ILE A 124 4.07 -0.83 -0.46
C ILE A 124 4.29 -1.95 -1.47
N GLN A 125 5.55 -2.36 -1.64
CA GLN A 125 5.89 -3.57 -2.39
C GLN A 125 6.10 -4.70 -1.40
N SER A 126 5.32 -5.77 -1.54
CA SER A 126 5.41 -6.91 -0.62
C SER A 126 5.10 -8.23 -1.31
N LYS A 127 5.57 -9.34 -0.72
CA LYS A 127 5.06 -10.67 -1.03
C LYS A 127 3.82 -10.92 -0.17
N ILE A 128 2.83 -11.61 -0.73
CA ILE A 128 1.61 -11.98 -0.01
C ILE A 128 1.75 -13.41 0.48
N GLU A 129 1.46 -13.62 1.75
CA GLU A 129 1.28 -14.92 2.36
C GLU A 129 -0.21 -15.20 2.55
N LEU A 130 -0.64 -16.43 2.25
CA LEU A 130 -1.98 -16.86 2.58
C LEU A 130 -2.01 -17.56 3.92
N LEU A 131 -2.86 -17.04 4.79
CA LEU A 131 -3.13 -17.63 6.08
C LEU A 131 -4.38 -18.49 5.97
N GLU A 132 -4.21 -19.81 5.95
CA GLU A 132 -5.31 -20.77 5.84
C GLU A 132 -5.68 -21.44 7.18
N ASP A 133 -4.81 -21.31 8.19
CA ASP A 133 -5.02 -21.92 9.50
C ASP A 133 -6.08 -21.16 10.32
N ALA A 134 -7.00 -21.93 10.91
CA ALA A 134 -8.15 -21.39 11.62
C ALA A 134 -7.78 -20.67 12.93
N ASP A 135 -6.65 -21.02 13.55
CA ASP A 135 -6.16 -20.34 14.75
C ASP A 135 -5.42 -19.05 14.40
N THR A 136 -4.80 -18.96 13.21
CA THR A 136 -4.28 -17.69 12.68
C THR A 136 -5.38 -16.70 12.30
N LEU A 137 -6.52 -17.18 11.79
CA LEU A 137 -7.67 -16.35 11.40
C LEU A 137 -8.47 -15.76 12.58
N ARG A 138 -8.18 -16.17 13.83
CA ARG A 138 -8.81 -15.66 15.05
C ARG A 138 -7.96 -14.63 15.80
N ARG A 139 -6.73 -14.39 15.35
CA ARG A 139 -5.81 -13.38 15.89
C ARG A 139 -6.16 -12.00 15.33
#